data_AF-A0A7W9UK81-F1
#
_entry.id   AF-A0A7W9UK81-F1
#
_cell.length_a   1.000
_cell.length_b   1.000
_cell.length_c   1.000
_cell.angle_alpha   90.00
_cell.angle_beta   90.00
_cell.angle_gamma   90.00
#
_symmetry.space_group_name_H-M   'P 1'
#
loop_
_entity.id
_entity.type
_entity.pdbx_description
1 polymer ?
#
loop_
_entity_poly.entity_id
_entity_poly.type
_entity_poly.pdbx_seq_one_letter_code
_entity_poly.pdbx_strand_id
1 'polypeptide(L)'
;MTLAHPTAPPTGDPGGVACDNVRLLARIDDPAHWQARVGCLLASGRRRWLGRTEFDAGPLLRQWNRVRLPYTPPGHPTLRSAVAAAVAGAEIPGTPLTEFAAAIMLLSGCTAVVTVPAGVPDRRRAVSVSLFAFPADDLALARDLAGVTLDAAGVVTTRRETTVFLAARPLPGARARRDQRLIVPNQERCAVREYH
;
A
#
# COMPACT_ATOMS: atom_id res chain seq x y z
N MET A 1 32.53 -27.02 8.12
CA MET A 1 31.14 -27.50 8.16
C MET A 1 30.33 -26.49 8.94
N THR A 2 29.61 -25.61 8.24
CA THR A 2 28.87 -24.49 8.84
C THR A 2 27.43 -24.94 9.08
N LEU A 3 27.01 -25.00 10.34
CA LEU A 3 25.64 -25.34 10.73
C LEU A 3 24.70 -24.24 10.21
N ALA A 4 23.91 -24.57 9.18
CA ALA A 4 22.79 -23.74 8.74
C ALA A 4 21.76 -23.69 9.88
N HIS A 5 21.58 -22.52 10.49
CA HIS A 5 20.45 -22.28 11.37
C HIS A 5 19.16 -22.34 10.53
N PRO A 6 18.17 -23.17 10.90
CA PRO A 6 16.86 -23.10 10.28
C PRO A 6 16.20 -21.79 10.72
N THR A 7 16.16 -20.82 9.81
CA THR A 7 15.34 -19.62 9.96
C THR A 7 13.89 -20.07 10.04
N ALA A 8 13.33 -20.12 11.25
CA ALA A 8 11.91 -20.37 11.44
C ALA A 8 11.11 -19.38 10.58
N PRO A 9 10.10 -19.83 9.82
CA PRO A 9 9.22 -18.91 9.12
C PRO A 9 8.60 -17.98 10.17
N PRO A 10 8.51 -16.67 9.90
CA PRO A 10 7.80 -15.78 10.81
C PRO A 10 6.39 -16.33 11.00
N THR A 11 6.02 -16.63 12.24
CA THR A 11 4.65 -16.90 12.66
C THR A 11 3.83 -15.64 12.43
N GLY A 12 3.43 -15.43 11.19
CA GLY A 12 2.49 -14.41 10.77
C GLY A 12 1.12 -14.76 11.34
N ASP A 13 0.43 -13.73 11.82
CA ASP A 13 -1.00 -13.77 12.11
C ASP A 13 -1.73 -14.48 10.94
N PRO A 14 -2.53 -15.53 11.17
CA PRO A 14 -3.04 -16.43 10.11
C PRO A 14 -3.93 -15.79 9.03
N GLY A 15 -4.11 -14.47 9.03
CA GLY A 15 -4.83 -13.71 8.01
C GLY A 15 -3.98 -12.72 7.18
N GLY A 16 -2.65 -12.71 7.33
CA GLY A 16 -1.77 -11.79 6.62
C GLY A 16 -1.34 -12.28 5.22
N VAL A 17 -1.23 -11.38 4.24
CA VAL A 17 -0.66 -11.69 2.92
C VAL A 17 0.79 -11.21 2.88
N ALA A 18 1.72 -12.09 2.53
CA ALA A 18 3.13 -11.74 2.37
C ALA A 18 3.31 -10.74 1.21
N CYS A 19 4.15 -9.74 1.43
CA CYS A 19 4.42 -8.64 0.51
C CYS A 19 5.87 -8.22 0.63
N ASP A 20 6.55 -7.99 -0.49
CA ASP A 20 7.89 -7.43 -0.49
C ASP A 20 7.82 -5.92 -0.25
N ASN A 21 8.64 -5.45 0.69
CA ASN A 21 8.81 -4.04 0.97
C ASN A 21 10.25 -3.62 0.67
N VAL A 22 10.38 -2.59 -0.15
CA VAL A 22 11.65 -1.93 -0.43
C VAL A 22 11.56 -0.52 0.08
N ARG A 23 12.44 -0.18 1.01
CA ARG A 23 12.55 1.16 1.57
C ARG A 23 13.83 1.81 1.10
N LEU A 24 13.68 2.95 0.43
CA LEU A 24 14.76 3.84 0.03
C LEU A 24 14.72 5.09 0.90
N LEU A 25 15.86 5.46 1.46
CA LEU A 25 16.09 6.75 2.10
C LEU A 25 17.02 7.54 1.21
N ALA A 26 16.65 8.78 0.89
CA ALA A 26 17.44 9.64 0.03
C ALA A 26 17.50 11.07 0.58
N ARG A 27 18.57 11.77 0.19
CA ARG A 27 18.75 13.20 0.41
C ARG A 27 18.68 13.89 -0.95
N ILE A 28 17.79 14.87 -1.07
CA ILE A 28 17.54 15.65 -2.27
C ILE A 28 18.43 16.89 -2.23
N ASP A 29 19.37 16.96 -3.15
CA ASP A 29 20.31 18.07 -3.30
C ASP A 29 19.70 19.22 -4.09
N ASP A 30 18.90 18.89 -5.12
CA ASP A 30 18.20 19.82 -6.00
C ASP A 30 16.69 19.55 -6.02
N PRO A 31 15.91 20.19 -5.12
CA PRO A 31 14.47 19.98 -5.05
C PRO A 31 13.72 20.36 -6.33
N ALA A 32 14.20 21.36 -7.08
CA ALA A 32 13.55 21.83 -8.31
C ALA A 32 13.70 20.79 -9.43
N HIS A 33 14.91 20.25 -9.61
CA HIS A 33 15.15 19.17 -10.56
C HIS A 33 14.34 17.92 -10.19
N TRP A 34 14.33 17.54 -8.90
CA TRP A 34 13.53 16.41 -8.43
C TRP A 34 12.05 16.59 -8.75
N GLN A 35 11.48 17.75 -8.44
CA GLN A 35 10.07 18.06 -8.73
C GLN A 35 9.77 18.01 -10.23
N ALA A 36 10.64 18.55 -11.09
CA ALA A 36 10.47 18.47 -12.55
C ALA A 36 10.42 17.01 -13.04
N ARG A 37 11.31 16.14 -12.53
CA ARG A 37 11.33 14.71 -12.87
C ARG A 37 10.07 13.99 -12.40
N VAL A 38 9.63 14.26 -11.19
CA VAL A 38 8.36 13.75 -10.65
C VAL A 38 7.20 14.14 -11.56
N GLY A 39 7.12 15.40 -11.98
CA GLY A 39 6.11 15.88 -12.92
C GLY A 39 6.13 15.14 -14.26
N CYS A 40 7.31 14.91 -14.84
CA CYS A 40 7.45 14.13 -16.07
C CYS A 40 6.96 12.68 -15.93
N LEU A 41 7.31 12.01 -14.81
CA LEU A 41 6.86 10.66 -14.54
C LEU A 41 5.35 10.60 -14.33
N LEU A 42 4.80 11.54 -13.55
CA LEU A 42 3.37 11.60 -13.28
C LEU A 42 2.58 11.83 -14.57
N ALA A 43 3.01 12.76 -15.42
CA ALA A 43 2.39 13.00 -16.72
C ALA A 43 2.41 11.74 -17.61
N SER A 44 3.51 11.00 -17.59
CA SER A 44 3.64 9.73 -18.33
C SER A 44 2.71 8.64 -17.78
N GLY A 45 2.63 8.52 -16.45
CA GLY A 45 1.69 7.63 -15.77
C GLY A 45 0.25 7.98 -16.08
N ARG A 46 -0.13 9.25 -16.06
CA ARG A 46 -1.49 9.71 -16.40
C ARG A 46 -1.87 9.35 -17.83
N ARG A 47 -0.99 9.63 -18.81
CA ARG A 47 -1.23 9.29 -20.23
C ARG A 47 -1.46 7.79 -20.44
N ARG A 48 -0.78 6.92 -19.70
CA ARG A 48 -0.97 5.46 -19.80
C ARG A 48 -2.40 5.04 -19.47
N TRP A 49 -3.05 5.70 -18.52
CA TRP A 49 -4.35 5.31 -17.96
C TRP A 49 -5.53 6.12 -18.51
N LEU A 50 -5.29 7.25 -19.15
CA LEU A 50 -6.32 8.14 -19.68
C LEU A 50 -7.33 7.39 -20.55
N GLY A 51 -8.62 7.51 -20.22
CA GLY A 51 -9.72 6.93 -21.00
C GLY A 51 -9.87 5.41 -20.92
N ARG A 52 -9.08 4.70 -20.08
CA ARG A 52 -9.24 3.24 -19.91
C ARG A 52 -10.50 2.90 -19.13
N THR A 53 -11.38 2.09 -19.71
CA THR A 53 -12.68 1.73 -19.13
C THR A 53 -12.64 0.49 -18.23
N GLU A 54 -11.60 -0.34 -18.33
CA GLU A 54 -11.53 -1.67 -17.71
C GLU A 54 -10.64 -1.75 -16.45
N PHE A 55 -10.25 -0.61 -15.87
CA PHE A 55 -9.28 -0.60 -14.77
C PHE A 55 -9.78 -1.32 -13.50
N ASP A 56 -11.06 -1.18 -13.14
CA ASP A 56 -11.62 -1.81 -11.93
C ASP A 56 -11.64 -3.35 -12.00
N ALA A 57 -11.57 -3.93 -13.20
CA ALA A 57 -11.50 -5.39 -13.41
C ALA A 57 -10.07 -5.94 -13.28
N GLY A 58 -9.05 -5.07 -13.22
CA GLY A 58 -7.65 -5.48 -13.14
C GLY A 58 -7.34 -6.34 -11.91
N PRO A 59 -6.64 -7.49 -12.05
CA PRO A 59 -6.29 -8.34 -10.90
C PRO A 59 -5.45 -7.59 -9.85
N LEU A 60 -4.53 -6.74 -10.31
CA LEU A 60 -3.68 -5.89 -9.48
C LEU A 60 -4.47 -4.99 -8.53
N LEU A 61 -5.43 -4.22 -9.07
CA LEU A 61 -6.25 -3.32 -8.26
C LEU A 61 -7.13 -4.08 -7.27
N ARG A 62 -7.70 -5.21 -7.68
CA ARG A 62 -8.50 -6.07 -6.79
C ARG A 62 -7.67 -6.61 -5.63
N GLN A 63 -6.43 -6.99 -5.87
CA GLN A 63 -5.53 -7.49 -4.83
C GLN A 63 -5.17 -6.39 -3.82
N TRP A 64 -4.72 -5.23 -4.30
CA TRP A 64 -4.36 -4.11 -3.42
C TRP A 64 -5.54 -3.54 -2.63
N ASN A 65 -6.75 -3.61 -3.17
CA ASN A 65 -7.97 -3.21 -2.47
C ASN A 65 -8.37 -4.15 -1.31
N ARG A 66 -7.80 -5.36 -1.26
CA ARG A 66 -8.11 -6.36 -0.21
C ARG A 66 -7.15 -6.31 0.97
N VAL A 67 -6.10 -5.49 0.93
CA VAL A 67 -5.10 -5.40 2.00
C VAL A 67 -4.99 -3.99 2.57
N ARG A 68 -4.54 -3.90 3.82
CA ARG A 68 -4.21 -2.64 4.49
C ARG A 68 -2.68 -2.51 4.56
N LEU A 69 -2.16 -1.39 4.06
CA LEU A 69 -0.74 -1.07 4.24
C LEU A 69 -0.42 -0.84 5.72
N PRO A 70 0.82 -1.10 6.17
CA PRO A 70 1.19 -0.91 7.57
C PRO A 70 1.06 0.55 8.01
N TYR A 71 1.30 1.48 7.09
CA TYR A 71 1.15 2.92 7.31
C TYR A 71 0.84 3.64 5.98
N THR A 72 -0.03 4.63 6.03
CA THR A 72 -0.32 5.54 4.92
C THR A 72 -0.61 6.91 5.53
N PRO A 73 0.17 7.95 5.22
CA PRO A 73 -0.11 9.29 5.71
C PRO A 73 -1.50 9.77 5.27
N PRO A 74 -2.19 10.60 6.08
CA PRO A 74 -3.41 11.26 5.65
C PRO A 74 -3.21 12.01 4.33
N GLY A 75 -4.17 11.89 3.41
CA GLY A 75 -4.11 12.53 2.09
C GLY A 75 -3.18 11.86 1.07
N HIS A 76 -2.44 10.82 1.46
CA HIS A 76 -1.59 10.09 0.52
C HIS A 76 -2.45 9.26 -0.45
N PRO A 77 -2.19 9.29 -1.78
CA PRO A 77 -2.97 8.53 -2.73
C PRO A 77 -2.84 7.03 -2.48
N THR A 78 -3.94 6.33 -2.76
CA THR A 78 -3.94 4.87 -2.96
C THR A 78 -3.75 4.57 -4.45
N LEU A 79 -3.30 3.36 -4.79
CA LEU A 79 -3.22 2.92 -6.20
C LEU A 79 -4.58 3.09 -6.90
N ARG A 80 -5.67 2.70 -6.23
CA ARG A 80 -7.03 2.84 -6.78
C ARG A 80 -7.39 4.30 -7.06
N SER A 81 -7.18 5.20 -6.09
CA SER A 81 -7.52 6.62 -6.27
C SER A 81 -6.65 7.29 -7.33
N ALA A 82 -5.37 6.92 -7.42
CA ALA A 82 -4.46 7.43 -8.45
C ALA A 82 -4.90 6.97 -9.85
N VAL A 83 -5.20 5.67 -10.03
CA VAL A 83 -5.69 5.14 -11.31
C VAL A 83 -7.03 5.76 -11.69
N ALA A 84 -7.98 5.85 -10.75
CA ALA A 84 -9.30 6.45 -11.01
C ALA A 84 -9.17 7.92 -11.45
N ALA A 85 -8.33 8.71 -10.79
CA ALA A 85 -8.06 10.09 -11.19
C ALA A 85 -7.41 10.15 -12.59
N ALA A 86 -6.41 9.31 -12.86
CA ALA A 86 -5.75 9.27 -14.16
C ALA A 86 -6.70 8.87 -15.31
N VAL A 87 -7.55 7.88 -15.10
CA VAL A 87 -8.57 7.43 -16.06
C VAL A 87 -9.56 8.56 -16.37
N ALA A 88 -10.02 9.26 -15.34
CA ALA A 88 -10.94 10.40 -15.47
C ALA A 88 -10.28 11.65 -16.08
N GLY A 89 -8.97 11.63 -16.35
CA GLY A 89 -8.22 12.82 -16.74
C GLY A 89 -8.09 13.86 -15.62
N ALA A 90 -8.55 13.55 -14.42
CA ALA A 90 -8.51 14.44 -13.28
C ALA A 90 -7.07 14.69 -12.81
N GLU A 91 -6.85 15.84 -12.18
CA GLU A 91 -5.62 16.10 -11.46
C GLU A 91 -5.54 15.22 -10.22
N ILE A 92 -4.31 14.82 -9.87
CA ILE A 92 -4.03 14.15 -8.61
C ILE A 92 -3.56 15.25 -7.67
N PRO A 93 -4.45 15.80 -6.81
CA PRO A 93 -4.07 16.88 -5.92
C PRO A 93 -3.01 16.39 -4.95
N GLY A 94 -1.99 17.21 -4.70
CA GLY A 94 -1.00 16.84 -3.71
C GLY A 94 0.27 17.67 -3.69
N THR A 95 1.22 17.16 -2.91
CA THR A 95 2.59 17.62 -2.82
C THR A 95 3.48 16.81 -3.76
N PRO A 96 4.73 17.25 -4.04
CA PRO A 96 5.68 16.45 -4.81
C PRO A 96 5.87 15.01 -4.28
N LEU A 97 5.73 14.78 -2.97
CA LEU A 97 5.81 13.44 -2.38
C LEU A 97 4.66 12.54 -2.85
N THR A 98 3.42 13.03 -2.75
CA THR A 98 2.23 12.28 -3.16
C THR A 98 2.16 12.10 -4.68
N GLU A 99 2.62 13.09 -5.44
CA GLU A 99 2.76 13.01 -6.90
C GLU A 99 3.78 11.94 -7.30
N PHE A 100 4.93 11.88 -6.63
CA PHE A 100 5.94 10.86 -6.90
C PHE A 100 5.44 9.45 -6.60
N ALA A 101 4.75 9.28 -5.47
CA ALA A 101 4.13 8.01 -5.16
C ALA A 101 3.08 7.61 -6.21
N ALA A 102 2.23 8.55 -6.63
CA ALA A 102 1.24 8.31 -7.69
C ALA A 102 1.90 7.94 -9.03
N ALA A 103 2.99 8.60 -9.40
CA ALA A 103 3.73 8.30 -10.61
C ALA A 103 4.27 6.85 -10.60
N ILE A 104 4.90 6.43 -9.49
CA ILE A 104 5.38 5.06 -9.33
C ILE A 104 4.21 4.06 -9.41
N MET A 105 3.11 4.33 -8.70
CA MET A 105 1.92 3.50 -8.70
C MET A 105 1.31 3.32 -10.10
N LEU A 106 1.16 4.41 -10.85
CA LEU A 106 0.58 4.38 -12.20
C LEU A 106 1.47 3.65 -13.22
N LEU A 107 2.79 3.72 -13.07
CA LEU A 107 3.73 3.14 -14.02
C LEU A 107 4.09 1.67 -13.70
N SER A 108 4.17 1.30 -12.42
CA SER A 108 4.60 -0.05 -12.01
C SER A 108 3.48 -0.95 -11.50
N GLY A 109 2.33 -0.39 -11.09
CA GLY A 109 1.28 -1.14 -10.39
C GLY A 109 1.61 -1.51 -8.94
N CYS A 110 2.85 -1.29 -8.48
CA CYS A 110 3.24 -1.44 -7.08
C CYS A 110 2.64 -0.32 -6.23
N THR A 111 2.30 -0.59 -4.98
CA THR A 111 1.88 0.47 -4.06
C THR A 111 3.12 1.21 -3.53
N ALA A 112 3.11 2.54 -3.58
CA ALA A 112 4.21 3.37 -3.09
C ALA A 112 3.72 4.33 -2.00
N VAL A 113 4.55 4.54 -0.99
CA VAL A 113 4.37 5.57 0.06
C VAL A 113 5.63 6.42 0.13
N VAL A 114 5.48 7.72 -0.06
CA VAL A 114 6.59 8.68 -0.05
C VAL A 114 6.38 9.68 1.07
N THR A 115 7.34 9.79 1.98
CA THR A 115 7.23 10.63 3.18
C THR A 115 8.53 11.35 3.49
N VAL A 116 8.44 12.35 4.36
CA VAL A 116 9.61 12.90 5.06
C VAL A 116 9.94 11.97 6.23
N PRO A 117 11.17 11.44 6.35
CA PRO A 117 11.55 10.55 7.43
C PRO A 117 11.59 11.30 8.77
N ALA A 118 11.02 10.69 9.80
CA ALA A 118 11.21 11.14 11.18
C ALA A 118 12.65 10.87 11.64
N GLY A 119 13.17 11.71 12.53
CA GLY A 119 14.48 11.50 13.18
C GLY A 119 15.72 11.91 12.38
N VAL A 120 15.60 12.37 11.14
CA VAL A 120 16.76 12.77 10.32
C VAL A 120 17.15 14.23 10.62
N PRO A 121 18.45 14.59 10.74
CA PRO A 121 18.89 15.96 11.04
C PRO A 121 18.49 17.00 9.98
N ASP A 122 18.46 16.61 8.70
CA ASP A 122 18.02 17.47 7.58
C ASP A 122 16.72 16.94 6.95
N ARG A 123 15.62 17.02 7.70
CA ARG A 123 14.32 16.50 7.24
C ARG A 123 13.79 17.23 6.01
N ARG A 124 14.17 18.49 5.80
CA ARG A 124 13.65 19.29 4.67
C ARG A 124 14.14 18.77 3.32
N ARG A 125 15.29 18.08 3.31
CA ARG A 125 15.88 17.49 2.12
C ARG A 125 15.79 15.96 2.10
N ALA A 126 15.24 15.34 3.13
CA ALA A 126 15.19 13.89 3.20
C ALA A 126 13.84 13.34 2.71
N VAL A 127 13.89 12.29 1.89
CA VAL A 127 12.72 11.57 1.39
C VAL A 127 12.88 10.09 1.70
N SER A 128 11.81 9.48 2.20
CA SER A 128 11.67 8.04 2.41
C SER A 128 10.64 7.50 1.43
N VAL A 129 11.05 6.60 0.53
CA VAL A 129 10.18 5.90 -0.40
C VAL A 129 10.01 4.46 0.07
N SER A 130 8.78 4.02 0.29
CA SER A 130 8.44 2.64 0.60
C SER A 130 7.63 2.06 -0.53
N LEU A 131 8.19 1.07 -1.22
CA LEU A 131 7.54 0.31 -2.29
C LEU A 131 7.02 -1.00 -1.71
N PHE A 132 5.79 -1.35 -2.05
CA PHE A 132 5.15 -2.59 -1.65
C PHE A 132 4.75 -3.34 -2.92
N ALA A 133 5.15 -4.61 -3.00
CA ALA A 133 4.92 -5.44 -4.15
C ALA A 133 4.48 -6.85 -3.74
N PHE A 134 3.48 -7.37 -4.43
CA PHE A 134 3.18 -8.79 -4.48
C PHE A 134 3.99 -9.47 -5.59
N PRO A 135 4.06 -10.81 -5.61
CA PRO A 135 4.84 -11.54 -6.62
C PRO A 135 4.47 -11.26 -8.09
N ALA A 136 3.24 -10.78 -8.34
CA ALA A 136 2.76 -10.43 -9.68
C ALA A 136 3.01 -8.96 -10.05
N ASP A 137 3.50 -8.14 -9.12
CA ASP A 137 3.79 -6.73 -9.36
C ASP A 137 5.19 -6.55 -9.98
N ASP A 138 5.37 -5.47 -10.74
CA ASP A 138 6.66 -5.12 -11.33
C ASP A 138 7.54 -4.31 -10.35
N LEU A 139 8.05 -5.01 -9.34
CA LEU A 139 8.91 -4.39 -8.32
C LEU A 139 10.23 -3.88 -8.91
N ALA A 140 10.75 -4.52 -9.96
CA ALA A 140 11.97 -4.07 -10.64
C ALA A 140 11.76 -2.68 -11.24
N LEU A 141 10.68 -2.50 -12.02
CA LEU A 141 10.33 -1.19 -12.57
C LEU A 141 10.08 -0.15 -11.48
N ALA A 142 9.39 -0.52 -10.40
CA ALA A 142 9.15 0.41 -9.29
C ALA A 142 10.46 0.89 -8.64
N ARG A 143 11.45 -0.01 -8.47
CA ARG A 143 12.78 0.31 -7.95
C ARG A 143 13.53 1.23 -8.89
N ASP A 144 13.53 0.94 -10.18
CA ASP A 144 14.25 1.73 -11.18
C ASP A 144 13.66 3.14 -11.31
N LEU A 145 12.33 3.26 -11.35
CA LEU A 145 11.64 4.56 -11.33
C LEU A 145 12.02 5.37 -10.10
N ALA A 146 12.04 4.73 -8.92
CA ALA A 146 12.41 5.41 -7.69
C ALA A 146 13.89 5.81 -7.68
N GLY A 147 14.79 4.88 -7.98
CA GLY A 147 16.24 5.08 -7.99
C GLY A 147 16.66 6.17 -8.96
N VAL A 148 16.29 6.05 -10.25
CA VAL A 148 16.66 7.03 -11.29
C VAL A 148 16.16 8.43 -10.96
N THR A 149 14.95 8.54 -10.39
CA THR A 149 14.40 9.86 -10.01
C THR A 149 15.14 10.49 -8.83
N LEU A 150 15.53 9.67 -7.85
CA LEU A 150 16.27 10.13 -6.68
C LEU A 150 17.72 10.48 -7.05
N ASP A 151 18.38 9.67 -7.87
CA ASP A 151 19.77 9.87 -8.30
C ASP A 151 19.92 11.08 -9.24
N ALA A 152 18.86 11.46 -9.97
CA ALA A 152 18.87 12.62 -10.84
C ALA A 152 19.00 13.97 -10.10
N ALA A 153 18.68 14.01 -8.80
CA ALA A 153 18.55 15.25 -8.04
C ALA A 153 19.05 15.14 -6.60
N GLY A 154 19.76 14.06 -6.27
CA GLY A 154 20.16 13.74 -4.91
C GLY A 154 20.93 12.43 -4.82
N VAL A 155 20.89 11.82 -3.64
CA VAL A 155 21.61 10.57 -3.36
C VAL A 155 20.77 9.65 -2.48
N VAL A 156 20.67 8.38 -2.87
CA VAL A 156 20.12 7.33 -2.01
C VAL A 156 21.13 6.98 -0.92
N THR A 157 20.79 7.24 0.33
CA THR A 157 21.67 6.99 1.48
C THR A 157 21.47 5.61 2.08
N THR A 158 20.29 5.02 1.93
CA THR A 158 19.99 3.69 2.47
C THR A 158 18.96 2.98 1.61
N ARG A 159 19.20 1.70 1.37
CA ARG A 159 18.25 0.77 0.78
C ARG A 159 18.05 -0.40 1.73
N ARG A 160 16.80 -0.74 2.02
CA ARG A 160 16.43 -1.89 2.84
C ARG A 160 15.35 -2.69 2.14
N GLU A 161 15.50 -4.01 2.13
CA GLU A 161 14.51 -4.93 1.58
C GLU A 161 14.06 -5.89 2.68
N THR A 162 12.76 -6.06 2.81
CA THR A 162 12.14 -6.91 3.84
C THR A 162 10.82 -7.45 3.33
N THR A 163 10.47 -8.68 3.68
CA THR A 163 9.11 -9.19 3.53
C THR A 163 8.26 -8.74 4.71
N VAL A 164 7.08 -8.19 4.44
CA VAL A 164 6.09 -7.77 5.45
C VAL A 164 4.79 -8.53 5.23
N PHE A 165 4.01 -8.69 6.29
CA PHE A 165 2.69 -9.33 6.22
C PHE A 165 1.61 -8.24 6.32
N LEU A 166 0.79 -8.13 5.27
CA LEU A 166 -0.28 -7.14 5.19
C LEU A 166 -1.59 -7.74 5.68
N ALA A 167 -2.26 -7.04 6.59
CA ALA A 167 -3.57 -7.45 7.08
C ALA A 167 -4.63 -7.34 5.97
N ALA A 168 -5.50 -8.34 5.88
CA ALA A 168 -6.68 -8.26 5.02
C ALA A 168 -7.62 -7.13 5.46
N ARG A 169 -8.26 -6.45 4.50
CA ARG A 169 -9.35 -5.51 4.77
C ARG A 169 -10.63 -6.30 5.09
N PRO A 170 -11.39 -5.90 6.12
CA PRO A 170 -12.71 -6.48 6.36
C PRO A 170 -13.59 -6.27 5.13
N LEU A 171 -14.27 -7.32 4.66
CA LEU A 171 -15.28 -7.18 3.63
C LEU A 171 -16.45 -6.32 4.16
N PRO A 172 -16.97 -5.37 3.37
CA PRO A 172 -18.20 -4.66 3.70
C PRO A 172 -19.31 -5.71 3.95
N GLY A 173 -19.85 -5.76 5.17
CA GLY A 173 -20.94 -6.69 5.55
C GLY A 173 -20.55 -7.84 6.49
N ALA A 174 -19.26 -8.08 6.76
CA ALA A 174 -18.84 -9.18 7.66
C ALA A 174 -19.14 -8.93 9.16
N ARG A 175 -19.67 -7.75 9.53
CA ARG A 175 -19.98 -7.39 10.93
C ARG A 175 -21.34 -7.88 11.46
N ALA A 176 -22.16 -8.57 10.67
CA ALA A 176 -23.54 -8.88 11.08
C ALA A 176 -23.79 -10.30 11.63
N ARG A 177 -22.77 -11.06 12.10
CA ARG A 177 -23.00 -12.48 12.48
C ARG A 177 -22.37 -12.97 13.78
N ARG A 178 -22.00 -12.09 14.71
CA ARG A 178 -21.53 -12.50 16.05
C ARG A 178 -22.46 -12.19 17.23
N ASP A 179 -23.54 -11.42 17.04
CA ASP A 179 -24.47 -11.05 18.14
C ASP A 179 -25.83 -11.78 18.12
N GLN A 180 -26.03 -12.82 17.29
CA GLN A 180 -27.28 -13.59 17.23
C GLN A 180 -27.27 -14.94 17.99
N ARG A 181 -26.34 -15.12 18.93
CA ARG A 181 -26.39 -16.27 19.86
C ARG A 181 -26.41 -15.77 21.30
N LEU A 182 -27.59 -15.41 21.80
CA LEU A 182 -28.12 -15.78 23.12
C LEU A 182 -29.47 -15.06 23.35
N ILE A 183 -30.52 -15.55 22.72
CA ILE A 183 -31.84 -15.55 23.36
C ILE A 183 -32.34 -16.98 23.20
N VAL A 184 -32.06 -17.80 24.20
CA VAL A 184 -32.76 -19.07 24.38
C VAL A 184 -34.12 -18.71 24.96
N PRO A 185 -35.24 -18.89 24.25
CA PRO A 185 -36.55 -18.78 24.88
C PRO A 185 -36.66 -19.93 25.89
N ASN A 186 -36.82 -19.57 27.16
CA ASN A 186 -37.11 -20.49 28.25
C ASN A 186 -38.52 -21.03 28.03
N GLN A 187 -38.65 -22.10 27.25
CA GLN A 187 -39.85 -22.92 27.21
C GLN A 187 -39.77 -24.00 28.29
N GLU A 188 -40.93 -24.30 28.84
CA GLU A 188 -41.26 -25.45 29.70
C GLU A 188 -41.11 -25.23 31.21
N ARG A 189 -42.27 -24.96 31.85
CA ARG A 189 -42.88 -25.92 32.79
C ARG A 189 -44.37 -25.62 32.97
N CYS A 190 -45.17 -26.24 32.10
CA CYS A 190 -46.49 -26.73 32.52
C CYS A 190 -46.24 -27.94 33.44
N ALA A 191 -46.77 -27.89 34.65
CA ALA A 191 -47.04 -29.08 35.44
C ALA A 191 -48.44 -28.93 36.04
N VAL A 192 -49.40 -29.51 35.31
CA VAL A 192 -50.72 -29.89 35.83
C VAL A 192 -50.50 -31.00 36.85
N ARG A 193 -51.14 -30.89 38.02
CA ARG A 193 -51.60 -32.07 38.78
C ARG A 193 -52.73 -31.67 39.72
N GLU A 194 -53.93 -32.14 39.38
CA GLU A 194 -55.11 -32.19 40.22
C GLU A 194 -55.07 -33.37 41.22
N TYR A 195 -55.99 -33.32 42.19
CA TYR A 195 -56.51 -34.35 43.11
C TYR A 195 -55.66 -34.74 44.33
N HIS A 196 -56.02 -34.23 45.52
CA HIS A 196 -57.05 -34.82 46.40
C HIS A 196 -57.57 -33.79 47.41
#